data_AF-A0A554LUU8-F1
#
_entry.id   AF-A0A554LUU8-F1
#
_cell.length_a   1.000
_cell.length_b   1.000
_cell.length_c   1.000
_cell.angle_alpha   90.00
_cell.angle_beta   90.00
_cell.angle_gamma   90.00
#
_symmetry.space_group_name_H-M   'P 1'
#
loop_
_entity.id
_entity.type
_entity.pdbx_description
1 polymer ?
#
loop_
_entity_poly.entity_id
_entity_poly.type
_entity_poly.pdbx_seq_one_letter_code
_entity_poly.pdbx_strand_id
1 'polypeptide(L)'
;MKHRPQRVGSLIQEKLAEIMVREMEFSGALVTITGVNVAKDLENAAVSFSVFPSDKSEKVLGILNKFQGRLQYLLMQKISIKPMPRIYFRIDYGPENAVSVEKALLEHSD
;
A
#
# COMPACT_ATOMS: atom_id res chain seq x y z
N MET A 1 -1.54 -18.88 -16.03
CA MET A 1 -1.96 -17.46 -16.21
C MET A 1 -0.92 -16.53 -15.59
N LYS A 2 0.01 -15.96 -16.38
CA LYS A 2 1.17 -15.18 -15.89
C LYS A 2 0.85 -13.76 -15.37
N HIS A 3 -0.44 -13.38 -15.31
CA HIS A 3 -0.90 -12.01 -15.03
C HIS A 3 -1.84 -11.87 -13.83
N ARG A 4 -2.04 -12.94 -13.04
CA ARG A 4 -3.01 -12.92 -11.93
C ARG A 4 -2.60 -11.92 -10.83
N PRO A 5 -1.34 -11.89 -10.34
CA PRO A 5 -0.92 -10.90 -9.35
C PRO A 5 -1.09 -9.45 -9.83
N GLN A 6 -0.79 -9.17 -11.11
CA GLN A 6 -0.93 -7.84 -11.70
C GLN A 6 -2.39 -7.39 -11.73
N ARG A 7 -3.29 -8.27 -12.19
CA ARG A 7 -4.74 -7.99 -12.21
C ARG A 7 -5.30 -7.76 -10.80
N VAL A 8 -4.86 -8.56 -9.83
CA VAL A 8 -5.23 -8.38 -8.43
C VAL A 8 -4.69 -7.07 -7.88
N GLY A 9 -3.44 -6.72 -8.20
CA GLY A 9 -2.82 -5.45 -7.81
C GLY A 9 -3.60 -4.25 -8.32
N SER A 10 -3.92 -4.20 -9.61
CA SER A 10 -4.72 -3.11 -10.20
C SER A 10 -6.10 -2.98 -9.55
N LEU A 11 -6.77 -4.11 -9.27
CA LEU A 11 -8.08 -4.11 -8.63
C LEU A 11 -8.02 -3.64 -7.18
N ILE A 12 -7.01 -4.07 -6.42
CA ILE A 12 -6.77 -3.58 -5.05
C ILE A 12 -6.47 -2.08 -5.08
N GLN A 13 -5.62 -1.61 -6.00
CA GLN A 13 -5.29 -0.20 -6.13
C GLN A 13 -6.53 0.67 -6.36
N GLU A 14 -7.37 0.30 -7.34
CA GLU A 14 -8.60 1.02 -7.67
C GLU A 14 -9.55 1.08 -6.46
N LYS A 15 -9.87 -0.07 -5.86
CA LYS A 15 -10.85 -0.12 -4.77
C LYS A 15 -10.31 0.45 -3.47
N LEU A 16 -9.03 0.33 -3.19
CA LEU A 16 -8.43 0.92 -2.00
C LEU A 16 -8.41 2.45 -2.10
N ALA A 17 -8.13 3.01 -3.29
CA ALA A 17 -8.21 4.45 -3.50
C ALA A 17 -9.64 4.97 -3.26
N GLU A 18 -10.66 4.31 -3.80
CA GLU A 18 -12.07 4.64 -3.54
C GLU A 18 -12.44 4.58 -2.05
N ILE A 19 -11.95 3.56 -1.35
CA ILE A 19 -12.18 3.37 0.09
C ILE A 19 -11.51 4.48 0.88
N MET A 20 -10.25 4.80 0.60
CA MET A 20 -9.49 5.82 1.31
C MET A 20 -10.15 7.19 1.19
N VAL A 21 -10.64 7.56 0.00
CA VAL A 21 -11.35 8.83 -0.21
C VAL A 21 -12.64 8.93 0.62
N ARG A 22 -13.32 7.81 0.89
CA ARG A 22 -14.59 7.80 1.64
C ARG A 22 -14.42 7.65 3.14
N GLU A 23 -13.42 6.90 3.57
CA GLU A 23 -13.28 6.45 4.97
C GLU A 23 -12.21 7.21 5.75
N MET A 24 -11.35 7.97 5.07
CA MET A 24 -10.17 8.59 5.67
C MET A 24 -10.07 10.06 5.31
N GLU A 25 -9.72 10.86 6.30
CA GLU A 25 -9.38 12.26 6.13
C GLU A 25 -7.96 12.50 6.67
N PHE A 26 -7.09 13.02 5.82
CA PHE A 26 -5.70 13.31 6.18
C PHE A 26 -5.52 14.82 6.32
N SER A 27 -5.54 15.30 7.56
CA SER A 27 -5.53 16.75 7.87
C SER A 27 -4.35 17.48 7.21
N GLY A 28 -4.65 18.21 6.14
CA GLY A 28 -3.71 18.96 5.33
C GLY A 28 -2.64 18.11 4.62
N ALA A 29 -2.92 16.84 4.35
CA ALA A 29 -2.03 15.97 3.59
C ALA A 29 -2.80 15.33 2.42
N LEU A 30 -2.25 15.46 1.22
CA LEU A 30 -2.73 14.74 0.05
C LEU A 30 -2.03 13.38 0.00
N VAL A 31 -2.81 12.30 0.03
CA VAL A 31 -2.30 10.92 0.01
C VAL A 31 -2.70 10.28 -1.31
N THR A 32 -1.72 9.73 -2.04
CA THR A 32 -1.94 9.11 -3.35
C THR A 32 -1.34 7.72 -3.39
N ILE A 33 -2.13 6.71 -3.77
CA ILE A 33 -1.61 5.35 -4.01
C ILE A 33 -0.88 5.32 -5.35
N THR A 34 0.43 5.10 -5.33
CA THR A 34 1.28 5.08 -6.52
C THR A 34 1.36 3.71 -7.17
N GLY A 35 1.17 2.63 -6.40
CA GLY A 35 1.10 1.28 -6.95
C GLY A 35 0.88 0.18 -5.94
N VAL A 36 0.42 -0.98 -6.41
CA VAL A 36 0.23 -2.17 -5.59
C VAL A 36 0.99 -3.35 -6.20
N ASN A 37 1.93 -3.91 -5.44
CA ASN A 37 2.68 -5.10 -5.83
C ASN A 37 2.20 -6.32 -5.05
N VAL A 38 1.66 -7.31 -5.73
CA VAL A 38 1.12 -8.53 -5.13
C VAL A 38 2.13 -9.66 -5.31
N ALA A 39 2.43 -10.37 -4.23
CA ALA A 39 3.31 -11.53 -4.24
C ALA A 39 2.76 -12.63 -5.18
N LYS A 40 3.66 -13.47 -5.72
CA LYS A 40 3.29 -14.51 -6.71
C LYS A 40 2.33 -15.56 -6.11
N ASP A 41 2.44 -15.80 -4.80
CA ASP A 41 1.58 -16.68 -4.00
C ASP A 41 0.21 -16.07 -3.65
N LEU A 42 0.02 -14.76 -3.91
CA LEU A 42 -1.18 -13.98 -3.55
C LEU A 42 -1.47 -13.89 -2.05
N GLU A 43 -0.47 -14.13 -1.20
CA GLU A 43 -0.64 -14.03 0.25
C GLU A 43 -0.48 -12.59 0.75
N ASN A 44 0.35 -11.80 0.06
CA ASN A 44 0.80 -10.48 0.52
C ASN A 44 0.75 -9.44 -0.62
N ALA A 45 0.39 -8.20 -0.29
CA ALA A 45 0.33 -7.07 -1.23
C ALA A 45 0.93 -5.78 -0.64
N ALA A 46 2.00 -5.28 -1.24
CA ALA A 46 2.62 -4.01 -0.90
C ALA A 46 1.87 -2.85 -1.57
N VAL A 47 1.26 -1.98 -0.77
CA VAL A 47 0.61 -0.74 -1.23
C VAL A 47 1.60 0.41 -1.06
N SER A 48 2.07 0.95 -2.18
CA SER A 48 2.98 2.10 -2.23
C SER A 48 2.14 3.37 -2.32
N PHE A 49 2.48 4.38 -1.52
CA PHE A 49 1.78 5.66 -1.52
C PHE A 49 2.74 6.83 -1.33
N SER A 50 2.41 7.96 -1.94
CA SER A 50 3.09 9.23 -1.72
C SER A 50 2.21 10.18 -0.91
N VAL A 51 2.86 11.13 -0.23
CA VAL A 51 2.20 12.15 0.58
C VAL A 51 2.74 13.53 0.23
N PHE A 52 1.83 14.49 0.07
CA PHE A 52 2.18 15.89 -0.09
C PHE A 52 1.47 16.74 0.99
N PRO A 53 2.20 17.56 1.77
CA PRO A 53 3.66 17.69 1.81
C PRO A 53 4.36 16.44 2.41
N SER A 54 5.61 16.20 1.98
CA SER A 54 6.35 14.94 2.27
C SER A 54 6.75 14.78 3.74
N ASP A 55 6.85 15.86 4.50
CA ASP A 55 7.09 15.86 5.95
C ASP A 55 5.99 15.14 6.75
N LYS A 56 4.81 14.96 6.15
CA LYS A 56 3.68 14.23 6.76
C LYS A 56 3.69 12.72 6.46
N SER A 57 4.63 12.22 5.68
CA SER A 57 4.64 10.82 5.20
C SER A 57 4.59 9.79 6.34
N GLU A 58 5.46 9.93 7.35
CA GLU A 58 5.51 9.02 8.50
C GLU A 58 4.24 9.06 9.34
N LYS A 59 3.66 10.25 9.53
CA LYS A 59 2.39 10.41 10.23
C LYS A 59 1.26 9.71 9.49
N VAL A 60 1.19 9.86 8.17
CA VAL A 60 0.20 9.18 7.33
C VAL A 60 0.41 7.67 7.35
N LEU A 61 1.66 7.18 7.29
CA LEU A 61 1.98 5.76 7.40
C LEU A 61 1.44 5.17 8.71
N GLY A 62 1.65 5.86 9.83
CA GLY A 62 1.12 5.45 11.14
C GLY A 62 -0.41 5.35 11.16
N ILE A 63 -1.11 6.29 10.51
CA ILE A 63 -2.57 6.25 10.37
C ILE A 63 -2.99 5.05 9.50
N LEU A 64 -2.38 4.86 8.32
CA LEU A 64 -2.70 3.75 7.43
C LEU A 64 -2.49 2.39 8.10
N ASN A 65 -1.40 2.22 8.85
CA ASN A 65 -1.12 1.00 9.59
C ASN A 65 -2.16 0.75 10.70
N LYS A 66 -2.58 1.80 11.43
CA LYS A 66 -3.65 1.69 12.44
C LYS A 66 -4.99 1.26 11.83
N PHE A 67 -5.29 1.74 10.61
CA PHE A 67 -6.53 1.43 9.90
C PHE A 67 -6.42 0.21 8.96
N GLN A 68 -5.25 -0.43 8.86
CA GLN A 68 -4.97 -1.52 7.91
C GLN A 68 -6.02 -2.64 7.99
N GLY A 69 -6.40 -3.08 9.19
CA GLY A 69 -7.42 -4.11 9.37
C GLY A 69 -8.80 -3.70 8.85
N ARG A 70 -9.21 -2.44 9.07
CA ARG A 70 -10.48 -1.90 8.54
C ARG A 70 -10.44 -1.79 7.02
N LEU A 71 -9.35 -1.29 6.46
CA LEU A 71 -9.16 -1.17 5.01
C LEU A 71 -9.15 -2.56 4.34
N GLN A 72 -8.48 -3.55 4.94
CA GLN A 72 -8.50 -4.94 4.51
C GLN A 72 -9.93 -5.50 4.48
N TYR A 73 -10.70 -5.29 5.56
CA TYR A 73 -12.08 -5.74 5.65
C TYR A 73 -12.95 -5.10 4.55
N LEU A 74 -12.85 -3.79 4.35
CA LEU A 74 -13.63 -3.08 3.33
C LEU A 74 -13.26 -3.54 1.91
N LEU A 75 -11.98 -3.83 1.65
CA LEU A 75 -11.56 -4.43 0.39
C LEU A 75 -12.18 -5.80 0.16
N MET A 76 -12.21 -6.66 1.20
CA MET A 76 -12.84 -7.99 1.12
C MET A 76 -14.34 -7.91 0.79
N GLN A 77 -15.03 -6.87 1.24
CA GLN A 77 -16.45 -6.65 0.90
C GLN A 77 -16.64 -6.16 -0.54
N LYS A 78 -15.65 -5.45 -1.11
CA LYS A 78 -15.72 -4.87 -2.47
C LYS A 78 -15.14 -5.77 -3.55
N ILE A 79 -14.25 -6.69 -3.20
CA ILE A 79 -13.51 -7.51 -4.15
C ILE A 79 -13.78 -9.00 -3.89
N SER A 80 -14.34 -9.68 -4.89
CA SER A 80 -14.52 -11.13 -4.86
C SER A 80 -13.27 -11.87 -5.36
N ILE A 81 -12.20 -11.90 -4.57
CA ILE A 81 -10.98 -12.69 -4.85
C ILE A 81 -10.66 -13.69 -3.74
N LYS A 82 -10.12 -14.86 -4.12
CA LYS A 82 -9.65 -15.90 -3.21
C LYS A 82 -8.31 -16.49 -3.69
N PRO A 83 -7.24 -16.48 -2.87
CA PRO A 83 -7.14 -15.81 -1.57
C PRO A 83 -7.15 -14.28 -1.71
N MET A 84 -7.57 -13.59 -0.65
CA MET A 84 -7.38 -12.14 -0.52
C MET A 84 -6.00 -11.90 0.12
N PRO A 85 -5.05 -11.24 -0.58
CA PRO A 85 -3.76 -10.94 0.01
C PRO A 85 -3.90 -9.98 1.19
N ARG A 86 -3.02 -10.12 2.19
CA ARG A 86 -2.86 -9.14 3.26
C ARG A 86 -2.16 -7.90 2.71
N ILE A 87 -2.78 -6.73 2.86
CA ILE A 87 -2.17 -5.47 2.45
C ILE A 87 -1.23 -4.95 3.53
N TYR A 88 -0.15 -4.29 3.12
CA TYR A 88 0.72 -3.50 3.98
C TYR A 88 1.14 -2.23 3.23
N PHE A 89 1.42 -1.16 3.98
CA PHE A 89 1.70 0.15 3.41
C PHE A 89 3.19 0.46 3.44
N ARG A 90 3.68 1.10 2.37
CA ARG A 90 5.03 1.64 2.29
C ARG A 90 5.01 3.01 1.65
N ILE A 91 5.83 3.91 2.17
CA ILE A 91 6.01 5.23 1.57
C ILE A 91 6.79 5.06 0.27
N ASP A 92 6.26 5.63 -0.79
CA ASP A 92 6.95 5.81 -2.05
C ASP A 92 7.66 7.16 -2.02
N TYR A 93 8.95 7.11 -1.67
CA TYR A 93 9.77 8.31 -1.61
C TYR A 93 10.21 8.82 -2.99
N GLY A 94 9.82 8.14 -4.08
CA GLY A 94 10.29 8.40 -5.43
C GLY A 94 11.75 8.01 -5.64
N PRO A 95 12.26 8.13 -6.88
CA PRO A 95 13.64 7.76 -7.22
C PRO A 95 14.69 8.63 -6.51
N GLU A 96 14.36 9.86 -6.11
CA GLU A 96 15.30 10.78 -5.46
C GLU A 96 15.69 10.37 -4.02
N ASN A 97 14.91 9.50 -3.38
CA ASN A 97 15.09 9.13 -1.97
C ASN A 97 15.31 7.61 -1.74
N ALA A 98 15.52 6.84 -2.82
CA ALA A 98 15.71 5.38 -2.75
C ALA A 98 16.98 4.95 -1.97
N VAL A 99 17.88 5.90 -1.68
CA VAL A 99 19.20 5.66 -1.05
C VAL A 99 19.09 5.18 0.41
N SER A 100 17.97 5.45 1.10
CA SER A 100 17.89 5.19 2.55
C SER A 100 17.42 3.78 2.94
N VAL A 101 16.69 3.08 2.08
CA VAL A 101 16.03 1.79 2.44
C VAL A 101 16.88 0.57 2.08
N GLU A 102 17.79 0.68 1.11
CA GLU A 102 18.66 -0.42 0.69
C GLU A 102 19.65 -0.84 1.79
N LYS A 103 20.00 0.08 2.70
CA LYS A 103 20.95 -0.19 3.79
C LYS A 103 20.42 -1.17 4.83
N ALA A 104 19.11 -1.24 5.07
CA ALA A 104 18.51 -2.11 6.08
C ALA A 104 18.38 -3.59 5.64
N LEU A 105 18.48 -3.87 4.34
CA LEU A 105 18.35 -5.23 3.78
C LEU A 105 19.69 -5.97 3.68
N LEU A 106 20.82 -5.24 3.63
CA LEU A 106 22.15 -5.83 3.52
C LEU A 106 22.73 -6.32 4.86
N GLU A 107 22.16 -5.91 6.01
CA GLU A 107 22.70 -6.23 7.35
C GLU A 107 22.24 -7.59 7.90
N HIS A 108 21.39 -8.35 7.20
CA HIS A 108 20.89 -9.66 7.66
C HIS A 108 21.21 -10.82 6.69
N SER A 109 22.27 -10.66 5.89
CA SER A 109 22.75 -11.71 4.96
C SER A 109 24.11 -12.27 5.36
N ASP A 110 24.32 -12.50 6.66
CA ASP A 110 25.45 -13.29 7.20
C ASP A 110 24.97 -14.66 7.70
#